data_AF-A0A534ZNH3-F1
#
_entry.id   AF-A0A534ZNH3-F1
#
_cell.length_a   1.000
_cell.length_b   1.000
_cell.length_c   1.000
_cell.angle_alpha   90.00
_cell.angle_beta   90.00
_cell.angle_gamma   90.00
#
_symmetry.space_group_name_H-M   'P 1'
#
loop_
_entity.id
_entity.type
_entity.pdbx_description
1 polymer ?
#
loop_
_entity_poly.entity_id
_entity_poly.type
_entity_poly.pdbx_seq_one_letter_code
_entity_poly.pdbx_strand_id
1 'polypeptide(L)'
;MRALLASCVALAFGSLVWAEPGAPPVDFKIAFIGDQGLGPNAQAVLTLIRDEGASAVLHSGDFDYTDSPAAWDDQINGVLGANFPYFASAGNHDASAFRGPGGYQEFLAARMKRLRIPWRGDLGVQSSLTYNGIFIVMTAPGIFGAGDGLYDLFIAGELAADTSPWRISSWHEDMQLMQVGGKSDQTGWGVYEQSRRGGAIIATAHEHSYSRTYLLSSCQNQTVASTASTLVLSRDDPGTRADEGRSFVFVSGLGGSSIRPQLLDGPWWASVYTSTQGANYGALFGVFNYRGDPGLAYFYFKDIGGYVADEFFVRNGAAGASPACTSAGCDCRDRPDGAPCDDGNACTVDDACLGGACGGMPQGCHGGGCTGSPLACDDGDACTEDACDPAAGCRHTPIDLPAVKRALVRPEAVGACAGRQRAPIRRLLRQAHKLVEQAGKASEQEKRTLLITAAVKRLEAAGRRAADVCQGRAADRCCTTLTGRINTAHDRARCLFE
;
A
#
# COMPACT_ATOMS: atom_id res chain seq x y z
N MET A 1 23.13 57.68 -43.74
CA MET A 1 21.71 57.26 -43.68
C MET A 1 21.58 56.21 -42.58
N ARG A 2 20.75 56.53 -41.58
CA ARG A 2 20.16 55.73 -40.48
C ARG A 2 20.72 54.32 -40.20
N ALA A 3 21.37 54.16 -39.04
CA ALA A 3 21.46 52.88 -38.33
C ALA A 3 20.60 53.00 -37.04
N LEU A 4 19.70 52.04 -36.84
CA LEU A 4 18.77 51.99 -35.72
C LEU A 4 19.50 51.76 -34.38
N LEU A 5 19.22 52.61 -33.39
CA LEU A 5 19.46 52.31 -31.97
C LEU A 5 18.24 51.54 -31.44
N ALA A 6 18.42 50.24 -31.18
CA ALA A 6 17.49 49.46 -30.38
C ALA A 6 17.95 49.52 -28.92
N SER A 7 17.14 50.16 -28.07
CA SER A 7 17.33 50.19 -26.62
C SER A 7 16.92 48.84 -26.04
N CYS A 8 17.86 48.04 -25.56
CA CYS A 8 17.56 46.88 -24.71
C CYS A 8 17.42 47.35 -23.27
N VAL A 9 16.19 47.44 -22.78
CA VAL A 9 15.89 47.52 -21.36
C VAL A 9 16.16 46.14 -20.76
N ALA A 10 17.19 46.03 -19.92
CA ALA A 10 17.41 44.85 -19.10
C ALA A 10 16.32 44.81 -18.01
N LEU A 11 15.29 44.00 -18.20
CA LEU A 11 14.37 43.61 -17.14
C LEU A 11 15.13 42.69 -16.19
N ALA A 12 15.38 43.19 -14.97
CA ALA A 12 15.84 42.35 -13.87
C ALA A 12 14.71 41.35 -13.55
N PHE A 13 14.87 40.11 -13.99
CA PHE A 13 14.07 39.00 -13.46
C PHE A 13 14.44 38.84 -11.99
N GLY A 14 13.55 39.28 -11.12
CA GLY A 14 13.57 38.88 -9.71
C GLY A 14 13.59 37.36 -9.68
N SER A 15 14.64 36.80 -9.11
CA SER A 15 14.79 35.37 -8.89
C SER A 15 13.57 34.91 -8.10
N LEU A 16 12.66 34.16 -8.74
CA LEU A 16 11.68 33.37 -8.01
C LEU A 16 12.51 32.36 -7.20
N VAL A 17 12.65 32.61 -5.91
CA VAL A 17 13.13 31.61 -4.97
C VAL A 17 12.01 30.59 -4.87
N TRP A 18 12.14 29.50 -5.63
CA TRP A 18 11.35 28.31 -5.39
C TRP A 18 11.69 27.85 -3.96
N ALA A 19 10.69 27.80 -3.09
CA ALA A 19 10.87 27.15 -1.80
C ALA A 19 11.33 25.71 -2.09
N GLU A 20 12.47 25.31 -1.52
CA GLU A 20 12.90 23.92 -1.61
C GLU A 20 11.79 23.00 -1.06
N PRO A 21 11.56 21.81 -1.64
CA PRO A 21 10.59 20.86 -1.13
C PRO A 21 11.12 20.28 0.19
N GLY A 22 10.89 21.01 1.28
CA GLY A 22 11.12 20.52 2.63
C GLY A 22 10.09 19.45 2.97
N ALA A 23 10.46 18.50 3.83
CA ALA A 23 9.50 17.60 4.44
C ALA A 23 8.39 18.39 5.16
N PRO A 24 7.19 17.81 5.33
CA PRO A 24 6.15 18.43 6.14
C PRO A 24 6.64 18.77 7.55
N PRO A 25 6.11 19.80 8.22
CA PRO A 25 6.36 20.03 9.64
C PRO A 25 6.09 18.76 10.45
N VAL A 26 6.80 18.59 11.58
CA VAL A 26 6.59 17.45 12.47
C VAL A 26 5.11 17.39 12.89
N ASP A 27 4.53 16.21 12.77
CA ASP A 27 3.11 15.94 13.06
C ASP A 27 2.13 16.85 12.30
N PHE A 28 2.47 17.22 11.07
CA PHE A 28 1.61 18.02 10.22
C PHE A 28 0.34 17.23 9.85
N LYS A 29 -0.82 17.69 10.35
CA LYS A 29 -2.10 16.98 10.24
C LYS A 29 -2.99 17.58 9.15
N ILE A 30 -3.44 16.73 8.21
CA ILE A 30 -4.49 17.05 7.24
C ILE A 30 -5.74 16.24 7.59
N ALA A 31 -6.92 16.87 7.56
CA ALA A 31 -8.20 16.17 7.57
C ALA A 31 -8.73 15.99 6.13
N PHE A 32 -9.25 14.81 5.84
CA PHE A 32 -9.87 14.45 4.57
C PHE A 32 -11.37 14.22 4.79
N ILE A 33 -12.19 14.91 4.00
CA ILE A 33 -13.65 14.81 4.05
C ILE A 33 -14.25 14.91 2.65
N GLY A 34 -15.51 14.52 2.53
CA GLY A 34 -16.41 14.79 1.42
C GLY A 34 -17.85 14.74 1.90
N ASP A 35 -18.78 15.14 1.05
CA ASP A 35 -20.22 14.98 1.32
C ASP A 35 -20.65 15.71 2.61
N GLN A 36 -20.12 16.92 2.80
CA GLN A 36 -20.24 17.68 4.04
C GLN A 36 -21.69 18.16 4.28
N GLY A 37 -22.26 18.86 3.31
CA GLY A 37 -23.53 19.57 3.49
C GLY A 37 -23.45 20.79 4.42
N LEU A 38 -24.63 21.28 4.80
CA LEU A 38 -24.82 22.36 5.78
C LEU A 38 -25.54 21.87 7.03
N GLY A 39 -25.33 22.59 8.13
CA GLY A 39 -26.07 22.39 9.37
C GLY A 39 -25.30 21.63 10.45
N PRO A 40 -26.01 21.13 11.48
CA PRO A 40 -25.37 20.67 12.72
C PRO A 40 -24.38 19.51 12.55
N ASN A 41 -24.66 18.55 11.66
CA ASN A 41 -23.77 17.41 11.42
C ASN A 41 -22.45 17.86 10.77
N ALA A 42 -22.54 18.69 9.73
CA ALA A 42 -21.38 19.29 9.07
C ALA A 42 -20.55 20.14 10.06
N GLN A 43 -21.21 20.96 10.88
CA GLN A 43 -20.55 21.75 11.92
C GLN A 43 -19.87 20.87 12.98
N ALA A 44 -20.45 19.72 13.32
CA ALA A 44 -19.85 18.76 14.24
C ALA A 44 -18.59 18.12 13.64
N VAL A 45 -18.58 17.77 12.36
CA VAL A 45 -17.37 17.27 11.67
C VAL A 45 -16.30 18.35 11.59
N LEU A 46 -16.64 19.59 11.23
CA LEU A 46 -15.69 20.71 11.26
C LEU A 46 -15.15 20.98 12.67
N THR A 47 -15.99 20.81 13.69
CA THR A 47 -15.60 20.93 15.11
C THR A 47 -14.61 19.82 15.49
N LEU A 48 -14.89 18.56 15.09
CA LEU A 48 -13.96 17.46 15.26
C LEU A 48 -12.60 17.76 14.60
N ILE A 49 -12.60 18.29 13.38
CA ILE A 49 -11.37 18.66 12.66
C ILE A 49 -10.55 19.70 13.44
N ARG A 50 -11.22 20.73 13.97
CA ARG A 50 -10.58 21.76 14.81
C ARG A 50 -10.01 21.14 16.08
N ASP A 51 -10.79 20.32 16.77
CA ASP A 51 -10.44 19.78 18.09
C ASP A 51 -9.33 18.71 17.99
N GLU A 52 -9.25 18.00 16.86
CA GLU A 52 -8.11 17.14 16.51
C GLU A 52 -6.86 17.93 16.11
N GLY A 53 -6.94 19.26 15.97
CA GLY A 53 -5.79 20.10 15.64
C GLY A 53 -5.29 19.95 14.21
N ALA A 54 -6.18 19.63 13.25
CA ALA A 54 -5.81 19.61 11.84
C ALA A 54 -5.31 20.99 11.39
N SER A 55 -4.26 21.01 10.57
CA SER A 55 -3.66 22.23 10.03
C SER A 55 -4.19 22.60 8.65
N ALA A 56 -4.85 21.66 7.97
CA ALA A 56 -5.52 21.88 6.69
C ALA A 56 -6.65 20.86 6.48
N VAL A 57 -7.57 21.17 5.58
CA VAL A 57 -8.59 20.25 5.07
C VAL A 57 -8.39 20.02 3.57
N LEU A 58 -8.54 18.77 3.13
CA LEU A 58 -8.77 18.40 1.73
C LEU A 58 -10.19 17.83 1.59
N HIS A 59 -11.05 18.58 0.87
CA HIS A 59 -12.47 18.28 0.67
C HIS A 59 -12.72 17.71 -0.73
N SER A 60 -12.97 16.40 -0.82
CA SER A 60 -13.25 15.70 -2.08
C SER A 60 -14.73 15.83 -2.52
N GLY A 61 -15.20 17.04 -2.78
CA GLY A 61 -16.50 17.32 -3.42
C GLY A 61 -17.76 17.16 -2.56
N ASP A 62 -18.87 17.64 -3.12
CA ASP A 62 -20.21 17.71 -2.53
C ASP A 62 -20.25 18.57 -1.26
N PHE A 63 -20.16 19.88 -1.49
CA PHE A 63 -19.88 20.88 -0.49
C PHE A 63 -21.06 21.16 0.42
N ASP A 64 -22.23 21.43 -0.15
CA ASP A 64 -23.37 21.96 0.60
C ASP A 64 -24.75 21.38 0.23
N TYR A 65 -24.88 20.75 -0.95
CA TYR A 65 -26.12 20.18 -1.52
C TYR A 65 -27.28 21.18 -1.79
N THR A 66 -27.00 22.47 -1.76
CA THR A 66 -27.98 23.57 -1.81
C THR A 66 -27.59 24.71 -2.76
N ASP A 67 -26.49 24.58 -3.50
CA ASP A 67 -25.97 25.61 -4.41
C ASP A 67 -25.78 26.97 -3.71
N SER A 68 -25.25 26.95 -2.49
CA SER A 68 -25.08 28.15 -1.65
C SER A 68 -23.61 28.40 -1.26
N PRO A 69 -22.72 28.73 -2.22
CA PRO A 69 -21.28 28.91 -1.97
C PRO A 69 -20.91 29.82 -0.80
N ALA A 70 -21.64 30.92 -0.61
CA ALA A 70 -21.41 31.82 0.52
C ALA A 70 -21.74 31.16 1.87
N ALA A 71 -22.84 30.42 1.96
CA ALA A 71 -23.23 29.73 3.19
C ALA A 71 -22.25 28.60 3.53
N TRP A 72 -21.74 27.90 2.51
CA TRP A 72 -20.68 26.91 2.66
C TRP A 72 -19.39 27.51 3.22
N ASP A 73 -18.89 28.60 2.63
CA ASP A 73 -17.68 29.27 3.13
C ASP A 73 -17.90 29.87 4.52
N ASP A 74 -19.06 30.47 4.80
CA ASP A 74 -19.43 31.02 6.10
C ASP A 74 -19.45 29.94 7.20
N GLN A 75 -19.97 28.75 6.92
CA GLN A 75 -19.96 27.63 7.86
C GLN A 75 -18.52 27.21 8.21
N ILE A 76 -17.65 27.07 7.20
CA ILE A 76 -16.23 26.76 7.40
C ILE A 76 -15.56 27.86 8.23
N ASN A 77 -15.79 29.12 7.86
CA ASN A 77 -15.24 30.29 8.55
C ASN A 77 -15.70 30.38 10.00
N GLY A 78 -16.96 30.05 10.28
CA GLY A 78 -17.54 30.07 11.62
C GLY A 78 -16.92 29.05 12.57
N VAL A 79 -16.42 27.92 12.05
CA VAL A 79 -15.86 26.83 12.88
C VAL A 79 -14.33 26.81 12.87
N LEU A 80 -13.72 26.85 11.69
CA LEU A 80 -12.27 26.72 11.49
C LEU A 80 -11.56 28.07 11.38
N GLY A 81 -12.30 29.12 11.02
CA GLY A 81 -11.77 30.47 10.80
C GLY A 81 -11.43 30.79 9.34
N ALA A 82 -11.52 32.07 8.99
CA ALA A 82 -11.28 32.54 7.62
C ALA A 82 -9.83 32.33 7.14
N ASN A 83 -8.87 32.16 8.04
CA ASN A 83 -7.47 31.92 7.68
C ASN A 83 -7.08 30.43 7.74
N PHE A 84 -8.04 29.52 7.89
CA PHE A 84 -7.77 28.09 7.87
C PHE A 84 -7.54 27.59 6.43
N PRO A 85 -6.43 26.88 6.14
CA PRO A 85 -6.17 26.28 4.84
C PRO A 85 -7.22 25.21 4.48
N TYR A 86 -7.87 25.39 3.34
CA TYR A 86 -8.96 24.53 2.88
C TYR A 86 -8.85 24.33 1.37
N PHE A 87 -8.60 23.09 0.96
CA PHE A 87 -8.45 22.68 -0.43
C PHE A 87 -9.64 21.82 -0.83
N ALA A 88 -10.12 21.93 -2.07
CA ALA A 88 -11.28 21.16 -2.49
C ALA A 88 -11.31 20.85 -3.99
N SER A 89 -11.78 19.64 -4.31
CA SER A 89 -12.13 19.20 -5.67
C SER A 89 -13.65 19.29 -5.85
N ALA A 90 -14.12 19.55 -7.07
CA ALA A 90 -15.55 19.62 -7.37
C ALA A 90 -16.23 18.23 -7.32
N GLY A 91 -17.42 18.17 -6.73
CA GLY A 91 -18.36 17.04 -6.80
C GLY A 91 -19.57 17.32 -7.70
N ASN A 92 -20.44 16.32 -7.84
CA ASN A 92 -21.59 16.42 -8.73
C ASN A 92 -22.67 17.38 -8.23
N HIS A 93 -22.80 17.56 -6.90
CA HIS A 93 -23.69 18.56 -6.33
C HIS A 93 -23.10 19.98 -6.34
N ASP A 94 -21.85 20.15 -6.74
CA ASP A 94 -21.23 21.47 -6.81
C ASP A 94 -21.30 22.05 -8.23
N ALA A 95 -21.51 21.20 -9.24
CA ALA A 95 -21.25 21.51 -10.65
C ALA A 95 -22.01 22.74 -11.18
N SER A 96 -23.27 22.92 -10.76
CA SER A 96 -24.14 24.04 -11.16
C SER A 96 -23.65 25.39 -10.63
N ALA A 97 -23.05 25.41 -9.44
CA ALA A 97 -22.60 26.62 -8.75
C ALA A 97 -21.07 26.69 -8.56
N PHE A 98 -20.30 25.80 -9.21
CA PHE A 98 -18.84 25.76 -9.06
C PHE A 98 -18.14 26.98 -9.68
N ARG A 99 -18.55 27.34 -10.89
CA ARG A 99 -17.96 28.44 -11.67
C ARG A 99 -18.87 29.65 -11.73
N GLY A 100 -18.29 30.77 -12.15
CA GLY A 100 -19.00 32.03 -12.36
C GLY A 100 -19.02 32.92 -11.11
N PRO A 101 -19.56 34.14 -11.24
CA PRO A 101 -19.59 35.11 -10.15
C PRO A 101 -20.31 34.56 -8.91
N GLY A 102 -19.62 34.55 -7.78
CA GLY A 102 -20.14 33.99 -6.52
C GLY A 102 -20.13 32.46 -6.44
N GLY A 103 -19.51 31.75 -7.39
CA GLY A 103 -19.38 30.30 -7.37
C GLY A 103 -18.34 29.78 -6.38
N TYR A 104 -18.38 28.49 -6.05
CA TYR A 104 -17.47 27.86 -5.08
C TYR A 104 -15.98 28.10 -5.39
N GLN A 105 -15.61 28.08 -6.68
CA GLN A 105 -14.23 28.30 -7.10
C GLN A 105 -13.72 29.70 -6.75
N GLU A 106 -14.57 30.73 -6.73
CA GLU A 106 -14.17 32.08 -6.35
C GLU A 106 -13.85 32.18 -4.85
N PHE A 107 -14.63 31.50 -3.99
CA PHE A 107 -14.38 31.42 -2.55
C PHE A 107 -13.09 30.65 -2.25
N LEU A 108 -12.89 29.51 -2.91
CA LEU A 108 -11.64 28.75 -2.84
C LEU A 108 -10.45 29.62 -3.26
N ALA A 109 -10.52 30.26 -4.44
CA ALA A 109 -9.44 31.12 -4.94
C ALA A 109 -9.18 32.32 -4.02
N ALA A 110 -10.22 32.92 -3.44
CA ALA A 110 -10.10 34.01 -2.49
C ALA A 110 -9.37 33.57 -1.20
N ARG A 111 -9.69 32.39 -0.68
CA ARG A 111 -8.98 31.78 0.46
C ARG A 111 -7.52 31.51 0.13
N MET A 112 -7.23 30.88 -1.00
CA MET A 112 -5.86 30.59 -1.45
C MET A 112 -5.02 31.87 -1.60
N LYS A 113 -5.59 32.91 -2.21
CA LYS A 113 -4.93 34.24 -2.34
C LYS A 113 -4.69 34.89 -0.98
N ARG A 114 -5.69 34.86 -0.08
CA ARG A 114 -5.58 35.40 1.28
C ARG A 114 -4.44 34.74 2.06
N LEU A 115 -4.29 33.43 1.91
CA LEU A 115 -3.23 32.63 2.54
C LEU A 115 -1.91 32.63 1.77
N ARG A 116 -1.85 33.28 0.60
CA ARG A 116 -0.68 33.31 -0.29
C ARG A 116 -0.21 31.91 -0.70
N ILE A 117 -1.14 30.99 -0.90
CA ILE A 117 -0.86 29.63 -1.39
C ILE A 117 -0.99 29.63 -2.91
N PRO A 118 0.11 29.48 -3.67
CA PRO A 118 0.05 29.39 -5.12
C PRO A 118 -0.52 28.04 -5.58
N TRP A 119 -1.18 28.04 -6.72
CA TRP A 119 -1.63 26.81 -7.40
C TRP A 119 -1.38 26.93 -8.91
N ARG A 120 -1.38 25.80 -9.59
CA ARG A 120 -1.38 25.71 -11.06
C ARG A 120 -2.72 25.19 -11.55
N GLY A 121 -3.08 25.59 -12.77
CA GLY A 121 -4.26 25.09 -13.46
C GLY A 121 -5.58 25.64 -12.91
N ASP A 122 -6.63 24.86 -13.15
CA ASP A 122 -8.03 25.21 -12.88
C ASP A 122 -8.46 24.68 -11.51
N LEU A 123 -8.49 25.57 -10.52
CA LEU A 123 -8.57 25.23 -9.09
C LEU A 123 -9.77 24.33 -8.78
N GLY A 124 -9.49 23.13 -8.24
CA GLY A 124 -10.49 22.13 -7.89
C GLY A 124 -11.04 21.30 -9.06
N VAL A 125 -10.49 21.46 -10.27
CA VAL A 125 -10.91 20.73 -11.49
C VAL A 125 -9.73 20.09 -12.22
N GLN A 126 -8.69 20.85 -12.56
CA GLN A 126 -7.42 20.35 -13.09
C GLN A 126 -6.33 21.21 -12.52
N SER A 127 -6.01 20.99 -11.24
CA SER A 127 -5.08 21.85 -10.52
C SER A 127 -4.13 21.08 -9.65
N SER A 128 -3.00 21.72 -9.35
CA SER A 128 -2.04 21.22 -8.40
C SER A 128 -1.44 22.33 -7.56
N LEU A 129 -0.96 21.97 -6.38
CA LEU A 129 -0.26 22.87 -5.47
C LEU A 129 0.69 22.10 -4.57
N THR A 130 1.62 22.81 -3.95
CA THR A 130 2.47 22.28 -2.88
C THR A 130 2.19 23.06 -1.62
N TYR A 131 1.87 22.36 -0.54
CA TYR A 131 1.63 22.96 0.76
C TYR A 131 2.39 22.19 1.82
N ASN A 132 3.33 22.86 2.50
CA ASN A 132 4.12 22.28 3.58
C ASN A 132 4.70 20.89 3.23
N GLY A 133 5.41 20.79 2.10
CA GLY A 133 6.08 19.53 1.71
C GLY A 133 5.17 18.43 1.14
N ILE A 134 3.88 18.73 0.95
CA ILE A 134 2.91 17.81 0.36
C ILE A 134 2.45 18.37 -0.99
N PHE A 135 2.62 17.59 -2.05
CA PHE A 135 2.09 17.89 -3.36
C PHE A 135 0.67 17.34 -3.51
N ILE A 136 -0.27 18.20 -3.90
CA ILE A 136 -1.69 17.85 -4.02
C ILE A 136 -2.12 18.09 -5.46
N VAL A 137 -2.70 17.07 -6.08
CA VAL A 137 -3.35 17.13 -7.39
C VAL A 137 -4.86 16.99 -7.19
N MET A 138 -5.62 17.97 -7.63
CA MET A 138 -7.08 18.02 -7.52
C MET A 138 -7.70 17.93 -8.91
N THR A 139 -8.52 16.89 -9.11
CA THR A 139 -9.22 16.63 -10.37
C THR A 139 -10.74 16.46 -10.20
N ALA A 140 -11.51 16.57 -11.29
CA ALA A 140 -12.96 16.37 -11.27
C ALA A 140 -13.47 15.42 -12.41
N PRO A 141 -12.93 14.19 -12.52
CA PRO A 141 -13.42 13.16 -13.45
C PRO A 141 -14.89 12.84 -13.18
N GLY A 142 -15.66 12.64 -14.25
CA GLY A 142 -17.10 12.40 -14.16
C GLY A 142 -17.94 13.67 -14.02
N ILE A 143 -17.36 14.79 -13.57
CA ILE A 143 -18.07 16.06 -13.34
C ILE A 143 -17.96 17.00 -14.54
N PHE A 144 -16.73 17.43 -14.87
CA PHE A 144 -16.48 18.40 -15.94
C PHE A 144 -15.76 17.77 -17.15
N GLY A 145 -15.70 16.45 -17.21
CA GLY A 145 -15.07 15.70 -18.30
C GLY A 145 -14.86 14.22 -17.95
N ALA A 146 -14.44 13.43 -18.94
CA ALA A 146 -14.05 12.04 -18.72
C ALA A 146 -12.76 11.96 -17.90
N GLY A 147 -12.63 10.98 -17.00
CA GLY A 147 -11.34 10.73 -16.31
C GLY A 147 -10.27 10.20 -17.25
N ASP A 148 -10.61 9.25 -18.11
CA ASP A 148 -9.69 8.63 -19.06
C ASP A 148 -9.43 9.52 -20.28
N GLY A 149 -8.16 9.69 -20.64
CA GLY A 149 -7.69 10.52 -21.74
C GLY A 149 -7.68 12.03 -21.48
N LEU A 150 -7.96 12.48 -20.24
CA LEU A 150 -7.99 13.90 -19.86
C LEU A 150 -7.41 14.12 -18.46
N TYR A 151 -8.11 13.68 -17.41
CA TYR A 151 -7.67 13.89 -16.03
C TYR A 151 -6.54 12.95 -15.64
N ASP A 152 -6.55 11.72 -16.15
CA ASP A 152 -5.47 10.74 -15.99
C ASP A 152 -4.13 11.26 -16.56
N LEU A 153 -4.13 11.85 -17.76
CA LEU A 153 -2.95 12.45 -18.38
C LEU A 153 -2.43 13.66 -17.61
N PHE A 154 -3.34 14.49 -17.07
CA PHE A 154 -2.98 15.59 -16.19
C PHE A 154 -2.31 15.07 -14.91
N ILE A 155 -2.92 14.08 -14.24
CA ILE A 155 -2.35 13.44 -13.04
C ILE A 155 -0.97 12.86 -13.35
N ALA A 156 -0.83 12.11 -14.44
CA ALA A 156 0.44 11.50 -14.84
C ALA A 156 1.53 12.56 -15.04
N GLY A 157 1.23 13.66 -15.74
CA GLY A 157 2.18 14.75 -15.96
C GLY A 157 2.56 15.49 -14.69
N GLU A 158 1.59 15.80 -13.84
CA GLU A 158 1.82 16.50 -12.56
C GLU A 158 2.65 15.66 -11.59
N LEU A 159 2.32 14.37 -11.44
CA LEU A 159 3.06 13.48 -10.56
C LEU A 159 4.46 13.19 -11.12
N ALA A 160 4.63 12.97 -12.43
CA ALA A 160 5.95 12.74 -13.02
C ALA A 160 6.89 13.95 -12.83
N ALA A 161 6.37 15.17 -12.89
CA ALA A 161 7.14 16.40 -12.72
C ALA A 161 7.44 16.75 -11.24
N ASP A 162 6.68 16.21 -10.29
CA ASP A 162 6.85 16.48 -8.86
C ASP A 162 7.90 15.57 -8.21
N THR A 163 8.61 16.13 -7.24
CA THR A 163 9.64 15.44 -6.44
C THR A 163 9.32 15.42 -4.94
N SER A 164 8.13 15.88 -4.55
CA SER A 164 7.73 15.94 -3.15
C SER A 164 7.68 14.53 -2.54
N PRO A 165 8.05 14.39 -1.26
CA PRO A 165 8.02 13.10 -0.57
C PRO A 165 6.58 12.57 -0.45
N TRP A 166 5.62 13.46 -0.28
CA TRP A 166 4.21 13.13 -0.14
C TRP A 166 3.42 13.70 -1.30
N ARG A 167 2.59 12.85 -1.91
CA ARG A 167 1.74 13.18 -3.04
C ARG A 167 0.32 12.69 -2.75
N ILE A 168 -0.66 13.51 -3.07
CA ILE A 168 -2.08 13.20 -2.88
C ILE A 168 -2.81 13.53 -4.17
N SER A 169 -3.56 12.57 -4.71
CA SER A 169 -4.56 12.83 -5.75
C SER A 169 -5.94 12.81 -5.12
N SER A 170 -6.76 13.83 -5.40
CA SER A 170 -8.11 13.96 -4.84
C SER A 170 -9.14 14.31 -5.91
N TRP A 171 -10.25 13.60 -5.89
CA TRP A 171 -11.45 13.85 -6.68
C TRP A 171 -12.67 13.30 -5.95
N HIS A 172 -13.87 13.60 -6.47
CA HIS A 172 -15.13 13.24 -5.80
C HIS A 172 -15.63 11.84 -6.18
N GLU A 173 -15.94 11.64 -7.46
CA GLU A 173 -16.64 10.46 -8.00
C GLU A 173 -15.85 9.15 -7.89
N ASP A 174 -16.56 8.02 -7.87
CA ASP A 174 -15.95 6.70 -7.70
C ASP A 174 -16.03 5.81 -8.97
N MET A 175 -15.21 4.76 -8.98
CA MET A 175 -15.53 3.52 -9.70
C MET A 175 -16.32 2.59 -8.78
N GLN A 176 -17.25 1.79 -9.31
CA GLN A 176 -18.11 0.92 -8.52
C GLN A 176 -17.33 0.00 -7.58
N LEU A 177 -16.20 -0.55 -8.06
CA LEU A 177 -15.34 -1.44 -7.28
C LEU A 177 -14.39 -0.71 -6.31
N MET A 178 -14.29 0.62 -6.39
CA MET A 178 -13.50 1.46 -5.48
C MET A 178 -14.37 2.15 -4.42
N GLN A 179 -15.58 1.63 -4.17
CA GLN A 179 -16.47 2.03 -3.09
C GLN A 179 -17.27 0.83 -2.57
N VAL A 180 -17.97 1.00 -1.44
CA VAL A 180 -18.66 -0.09 -0.73
C VAL A 180 -20.19 0.00 -0.76
N GLY A 181 -20.73 1.05 -1.36
CA GLY A 181 -22.16 1.29 -1.54
C GLY A 181 -22.62 1.06 -2.98
N GLY A 182 -23.48 1.94 -3.48
CA GLY A 182 -24.30 1.70 -4.67
C GLY A 182 -23.90 2.46 -5.93
N LYS A 183 -22.77 3.16 -5.93
CA LYS A 183 -22.36 4.02 -7.07
C LYS A 183 -21.93 3.18 -8.27
N SER A 184 -22.15 3.73 -9.46
CA SER A 184 -21.70 3.15 -10.72
C SER A 184 -20.32 3.70 -11.10
N ASP A 185 -19.72 3.15 -12.15
CA ASP A 185 -18.46 3.69 -12.69
C ASP A 185 -18.65 5.11 -13.25
N GLN A 186 -18.03 6.11 -12.63
CA GLN A 186 -18.22 7.53 -13.00
C GLN A 186 -16.91 8.24 -13.41
N THR A 187 -15.74 7.71 -13.06
CA THR A 187 -14.46 8.36 -13.37
C THR A 187 -13.74 7.76 -14.56
N GLY A 188 -13.74 6.44 -14.71
CA GLY A 188 -12.73 5.71 -15.47
C GLY A 188 -11.54 5.30 -14.59
N TRP A 189 -10.81 4.27 -15.03
CA TRP A 189 -9.72 3.67 -14.24
C TRP A 189 -8.39 4.42 -14.34
N GLY A 190 -8.21 5.24 -15.37
CA GLY A 190 -6.97 5.96 -15.64
C GLY A 190 -6.55 6.86 -14.48
N VAL A 191 -7.49 7.59 -13.87
CA VAL A 191 -7.18 8.48 -12.73
C VAL A 191 -6.66 7.72 -11.51
N TYR A 192 -7.21 6.53 -11.24
CA TYR A 192 -6.73 5.64 -10.18
C TYR A 192 -5.35 5.07 -10.52
N GLU A 193 -5.18 4.54 -11.74
CA GLU A 193 -3.94 3.89 -12.15
C GLU A 193 -2.77 4.88 -12.27
N GLN A 194 -2.98 6.08 -12.80
CA GLN A 194 -1.92 7.10 -12.86
C GLN A 194 -1.56 7.63 -11.47
N SER A 195 -2.53 7.77 -10.57
CA SER A 195 -2.25 8.14 -9.18
C SER A 195 -1.45 7.06 -8.45
N ARG A 196 -1.83 5.78 -8.62
CA ARG A 196 -1.10 4.63 -8.08
C ARG A 196 0.33 4.58 -8.61
N ARG A 197 0.52 4.70 -9.94
CA ARG A 197 1.85 4.72 -10.57
C ARG A 197 2.71 5.86 -10.07
N GLY A 198 2.09 7.02 -9.80
CA GLY A 198 2.78 8.15 -9.21
C GLY A 198 3.05 8.02 -7.71
N GLY A 199 2.71 6.89 -7.06
CA GLY A 199 2.86 6.67 -5.62
C GLY A 199 2.11 7.70 -4.77
N ALA A 200 0.98 8.21 -5.27
CA ALA A 200 0.17 9.21 -4.58
C ALA A 200 -0.90 8.53 -3.73
N ILE A 201 -1.19 9.09 -2.55
CA ILE A 201 -2.37 8.74 -1.75
C ILE A 201 -3.62 9.13 -2.55
N ILE A 202 -4.59 8.22 -2.68
CA ILE A 202 -5.80 8.44 -3.47
C ILE A 202 -6.98 8.72 -2.54
N ALA A 203 -7.50 9.95 -2.58
CA ALA A 203 -8.55 10.45 -1.70
C ALA A 203 -9.86 10.71 -2.46
N THR A 204 -10.87 9.87 -2.25
CA THR A 204 -12.21 10.01 -2.85
C THR A 204 -13.32 10.18 -1.82
N ALA A 205 -14.54 10.46 -2.28
CA ALA A 205 -15.73 10.59 -1.44
C ALA A 205 -16.96 10.08 -2.21
N HIS A 206 -18.04 10.85 -2.36
CA HIS A 206 -19.24 10.54 -3.16
C HIS A 206 -20.13 9.42 -2.61
N GLU A 207 -19.56 8.28 -2.22
CA GLU A 207 -20.26 7.30 -1.41
C GLU A 207 -20.22 7.71 0.06
N HIS A 208 -21.39 7.74 0.70
CA HIS A 208 -21.57 8.27 2.06
C HIS A 208 -21.21 7.22 3.10
N SER A 209 -19.94 6.85 3.08
CA SER A 209 -19.30 5.82 3.88
C SER A 209 -17.83 6.17 4.11
N TYR A 210 -17.20 5.47 5.03
CA TYR A 210 -15.76 5.37 5.06
C TYR A 210 -15.33 3.97 4.62
N SER A 211 -14.34 3.91 3.74
CA SER A 211 -13.67 2.65 3.39
C SER A 211 -12.24 2.91 2.97
N ARG A 212 -11.38 1.91 3.16
CA ARG A 212 -9.98 1.95 2.75
C ARG A 212 -9.51 0.60 2.23
N THR A 213 -8.79 0.61 1.12
CA THR A 213 -8.19 -0.60 0.55
C THR A 213 -6.93 -1.02 1.31
N TYR A 214 -6.53 -2.27 1.15
CA TYR A 214 -5.13 -2.67 1.32
C TYR A 214 -4.22 -1.94 0.33
N LEU A 215 -2.90 -2.15 0.42
CA LEU A 215 -1.96 -1.65 -0.58
C LEU A 215 -2.23 -2.37 -1.91
N LEU A 216 -2.42 -1.62 -2.99
CA LEU A 216 -2.73 -2.15 -4.32
C LEU A 216 -1.55 -1.93 -5.29
N SER A 217 -1.25 -2.96 -6.09
CA SER A 217 -0.41 -2.86 -7.29
C SER A 217 -1.25 -2.67 -8.56
N SER A 218 -2.57 -2.86 -8.50
CA SER A 218 -3.50 -2.40 -9.54
C SER A 218 -4.84 -2.06 -8.91
N CYS A 219 -5.31 -0.83 -9.14
CA CYS A 219 -6.65 -0.41 -8.74
C CYS A 219 -7.70 -1.04 -9.66
N GLN A 220 -7.44 -1.08 -10.97
CA GLN A 220 -8.38 -1.59 -11.98
C GLN A 220 -8.66 -3.09 -11.85
N ASN A 221 -7.64 -3.88 -11.49
CA ASN A 221 -7.80 -5.32 -11.27
C ASN A 221 -7.93 -5.69 -9.79
N GLN A 222 -7.97 -4.68 -8.90
CA GLN A 222 -8.02 -4.87 -7.44
C GLN A 222 -6.91 -5.78 -6.91
N THR A 223 -5.71 -5.73 -7.52
CA THR A 223 -4.58 -6.57 -7.13
C THR A 223 -3.96 -6.02 -5.85
N VAL A 224 -4.13 -6.76 -4.75
CA VAL A 224 -3.51 -6.45 -3.46
C VAL A 224 -2.01 -6.77 -3.52
N ALA A 225 -1.19 -5.76 -3.28
CA ALA A 225 0.27 -5.89 -3.17
C ALA A 225 0.70 -6.32 -1.76
N SER A 226 0.00 -5.85 -0.73
CA SER A 226 0.27 -6.22 0.66
C SER A 226 -0.95 -5.95 1.54
N THR A 227 -1.17 -6.82 2.52
CA THR A 227 -2.17 -6.66 3.59
C THR A 227 -1.56 -6.15 4.91
N ALA A 228 -0.31 -5.70 4.89
CA ALA A 228 0.37 -5.17 6.08
C ALA A 228 -0.35 -3.93 6.62
N SER A 229 -0.22 -3.70 7.93
CA SER A 229 -0.76 -2.51 8.60
C SER A 229 0.00 -1.23 8.23
N THR A 230 1.23 -1.35 7.72
CA THR A 230 2.02 -0.26 7.15
C THR A 230 1.99 -0.32 5.63
N LEU A 231 1.39 0.69 5.01
CA LEU A 231 1.26 0.81 3.55
C LEU A 231 2.50 1.51 2.99
N VAL A 232 3.35 0.77 2.27
CA VAL A 232 4.55 1.32 1.64
C VAL A 232 4.21 1.79 0.22
N LEU A 233 4.16 3.10 0.01
CA LEU A 233 3.91 3.69 -1.30
C LEU A 233 5.16 3.59 -2.17
N SER A 234 5.01 3.23 -3.43
CA SER A 234 6.11 3.23 -4.41
C SER A 234 5.66 3.88 -5.70
N ARG A 235 6.62 4.53 -6.37
CA ARG A 235 6.43 4.94 -7.76
C ARG A 235 6.66 3.75 -8.68
N ASP A 236 5.99 3.79 -9.82
CA ASP A 236 6.27 2.92 -10.94
C ASP A 236 7.66 3.23 -11.48
N ASP A 237 8.54 2.24 -11.53
CA ASP A 237 9.78 2.29 -12.28
C ASP A 237 9.67 1.35 -13.50
N PRO A 238 9.47 1.89 -14.72
CA PRO A 238 9.36 1.07 -15.91
C PRO A 238 10.66 0.30 -16.26
N GLY A 239 11.78 0.60 -15.60
CA GLY A 239 13.05 -0.11 -15.72
C GLY A 239 13.13 -1.42 -14.91
N THR A 240 12.25 -1.64 -13.94
CA THR A 240 12.27 -2.82 -13.06
C THR A 240 10.88 -3.42 -12.94
N ARG A 241 10.70 -4.67 -13.42
CA ARG A 241 9.39 -5.35 -13.41
C ARG A 241 8.80 -5.54 -12.00
N ALA A 242 9.62 -5.43 -10.95
CA ALA A 242 9.21 -5.58 -9.55
C ALA A 242 8.72 -4.26 -8.90
N ASP A 243 9.08 -3.10 -9.46
CA ASP A 243 8.74 -1.79 -8.92
C ASP A 243 7.51 -1.20 -9.62
N GLU A 244 6.48 -2.03 -9.74
CA GLU A 244 5.14 -1.55 -10.08
C GLU A 244 4.71 -0.52 -9.02
N GLY A 245 4.18 0.63 -9.42
CA GLY A 245 3.75 1.65 -8.45
C GLY A 245 2.73 1.10 -7.44
N ARG A 246 2.79 1.50 -6.18
CA ARG A 246 1.90 0.98 -5.13
C ARG A 246 1.25 2.11 -4.39
N SER A 247 -0.07 1.98 -4.19
CA SER A 247 -0.82 2.92 -3.38
C SER A 247 -2.08 2.30 -2.80
N PHE A 248 -2.81 3.06 -2.02
CA PHE A 248 -4.12 2.71 -1.48
C PHE A 248 -5.14 3.79 -1.85
N VAL A 249 -6.40 3.39 -1.82
CA VAL A 249 -7.56 4.24 -2.06
C VAL A 249 -8.37 4.29 -0.78
N PHE A 250 -8.92 5.47 -0.47
CA PHE A 250 -9.95 5.59 0.55
C PHE A 250 -11.12 6.44 0.06
N VAL A 251 -12.30 6.10 0.56
CA VAL A 251 -13.53 6.91 0.49
C VAL A 251 -13.74 7.54 1.85
N SER A 252 -13.92 8.87 1.90
CA SER A 252 -14.17 9.61 3.14
C SER A 252 -15.41 10.52 3.04
N GLY A 253 -16.56 9.94 2.66
CA GLY A 253 -17.82 10.64 2.40
C GLY A 253 -18.75 10.79 3.61
N LEU A 254 -18.22 10.78 4.84
CA LEU A 254 -19.00 10.91 6.08
C LEU A 254 -18.97 12.33 6.65
N GLY A 255 -18.86 13.35 5.80
CA GLY A 255 -18.66 14.74 6.19
C GLY A 255 -19.87 15.44 6.83
N GLY A 256 -21.08 14.88 6.71
CA GLY A 256 -22.26 15.40 7.43
C GLY A 256 -23.60 15.25 6.72
N SER A 257 -23.63 14.90 5.43
CA SER A 257 -24.86 14.88 4.62
C SER A 257 -25.78 13.70 4.94
N SER A 258 -25.28 12.46 4.84
CA SER A 258 -25.99 11.25 5.27
C SER A 258 -25.01 10.09 5.44
N ILE A 259 -25.50 8.92 5.86
CA ILE A 259 -24.71 7.69 6.06
C ILE A 259 -25.45 6.53 5.39
N ARG A 260 -24.77 5.80 4.51
CA ARG A 260 -25.37 4.74 3.69
C ARG A 260 -24.95 3.34 4.16
N PRO A 261 -25.74 2.30 3.85
CA PRO A 261 -25.38 0.91 4.18
C PRO A 261 -24.34 0.37 3.20
N GLN A 262 -23.56 -0.59 3.66
CA GLN A 262 -22.70 -1.39 2.78
C GLN A 262 -23.54 -2.25 1.83
N LEU A 263 -23.28 -2.14 0.53
CA LEU A 263 -23.92 -2.93 -0.52
C LEU A 263 -22.93 -3.82 -1.27
N LEU A 264 -21.65 -3.47 -1.27
CA LEU A 264 -20.57 -4.20 -1.91
C LEU A 264 -19.51 -4.62 -0.88
N ASP A 265 -18.80 -5.69 -1.21
CA ASP A 265 -17.67 -6.19 -0.45
C ASP A 265 -16.62 -6.77 -1.42
N GLY A 266 -15.39 -6.93 -0.96
CA GLY A 266 -14.28 -7.38 -1.80
C GLY A 266 -13.00 -7.64 -0.99
N PRO A 267 -12.16 -8.60 -1.40
CA PRO A 267 -10.97 -8.99 -0.65
C PRO A 267 -9.86 -7.92 -0.60
N TRP A 268 -10.00 -6.82 -1.35
CA TRP A 268 -9.08 -5.70 -1.35
C TRP A 268 -9.39 -4.64 -0.29
N TRP A 269 -10.53 -4.73 0.41
CA TRP A 269 -10.87 -3.82 1.49
C TRP A 269 -10.15 -4.19 2.79
N ALA A 270 -9.48 -3.21 3.37
CA ALA A 270 -8.80 -3.34 4.66
C ALA A 270 -9.68 -2.84 5.82
N SER A 271 -10.47 -1.80 5.57
CA SER A 271 -11.45 -1.29 6.53
C SER A 271 -12.69 -0.76 5.82
N VAL A 272 -13.85 -0.95 6.46
CA VAL A 272 -15.16 -0.53 5.99
C VAL A 272 -15.99 -0.06 7.18
N TYR A 273 -16.55 1.15 7.08
CA TYR A 273 -17.37 1.76 8.11
C TYR A 273 -18.57 2.48 7.47
N THR A 274 -19.70 1.78 7.49
CA THR A 274 -20.99 2.21 6.92
C THR A 274 -22.08 2.15 7.98
N SER A 275 -23.33 2.52 7.66
CA SER A 275 -24.43 2.34 8.61
C SER A 275 -24.64 0.87 9.03
N THR A 276 -24.21 -0.09 8.21
CA THR A 276 -24.20 -1.53 8.56
C THR A 276 -23.27 -1.83 9.73
N GLN A 277 -22.17 -1.08 9.87
CA GLN A 277 -21.22 -1.18 10.99
C GLN A 277 -21.52 -0.17 12.11
N GLY A 278 -22.65 0.54 12.05
CA GLY A 278 -23.00 1.58 13.02
C GLY A 278 -22.23 2.89 12.82
N ALA A 279 -21.94 3.24 11.57
CA ALA A 279 -21.20 4.46 11.27
C ALA A 279 -21.86 5.73 11.76
N ASN A 280 -21.01 6.67 12.18
CA ASN A 280 -21.36 8.06 12.47
C ASN A 280 -20.51 9.00 11.58
N TYR A 281 -20.90 10.27 11.52
CA TYR A 281 -20.16 11.28 10.74
C TYR A 281 -18.74 11.47 11.28
N GLY A 282 -17.78 11.78 10.42
CA GLY A 282 -16.39 11.84 10.81
C GLY A 282 -15.45 12.30 9.71
N ALA A 283 -14.15 12.22 9.99
CA ALA A 283 -13.10 12.56 9.06
C ALA A 283 -11.94 11.57 9.18
N LEU A 284 -11.25 11.33 8.06
CA LEU A 284 -9.94 10.70 8.06
C LEU A 284 -8.88 11.75 8.35
N PHE A 285 -7.94 11.45 9.24
CA PHE A 285 -6.80 12.32 9.55
C PHE A 285 -5.51 11.64 9.08
N GLY A 286 -4.65 12.38 8.38
CA GLY A 286 -3.29 11.98 8.06
C GLY A 286 -2.29 12.88 8.79
N VAL A 287 -1.46 12.30 9.63
CA VAL A 287 -0.40 12.97 10.39
C VAL A 287 0.93 12.66 9.73
N PHE A 288 1.45 13.61 8.96
CA PHE A 288 2.68 13.49 8.20
C PHE A 288 3.90 13.93 9.01
N ASN A 289 5.08 13.46 8.59
CA ASN A 289 6.31 13.62 9.36
C ASN A 289 6.09 13.17 10.82
N TYR A 290 5.50 11.98 10.96
CA TYR A 290 4.98 11.48 12.21
C TYR A 290 6.13 11.32 13.20
N ARG A 291 6.06 12.07 14.30
CA ARG A 291 7.09 12.13 15.36
C ARG A 291 8.50 12.42 14.84
N GLY A 292 8.60 13.15 13.72
CA GLY A 292 9.87 13.56 13.13
C GLY A 292 10.48 12.60 12.12
N ASP A 293 9.81 11.50 11.75
CA ASP A 293 10.19 10.68 10.59
C ASP A 293 9.53 11.25 9.31
N PRO A 294 10.26 11.96 8.43
CA PRO A 294 9.70 12.61 7.25
C PRO A 294 9.15 11.62 6.19
N GLY A 295 9.55 10.34 6.28
CA GLY A 295 9.07 9.28 5.41
C GLY A 295 7.85 8.54 5.96
N LEU A 296 7.39 8.86 7.17
CA LEU A 296 6.28 8.19 7.85
C LEU A 296 5.08 9.12 8.06
N ALA A 297 3.89 8.56 7.86
CA ALA A 297 2.63 9.17 8.22
C ALA A 297 1.74 8.17 8.99
N TYR A 298 0.99 8.68 9.96
CA TYR A 298 -0.01 7.93 10.70
C TYR A 298 -1.41 8.40 10.32
N PHE A 299 -2.28 7.48 9.97
CA PHE A 299 -3.65 7.75 9.56
C PHE A 299 -4.65 7.13 10.53
N TYR A 300 -5.75 7.83 10.77
CA TYR A 300 -6.87 7.31 11.55
C TYR A 300 -8.18 7.97 11.14
N PHE A 301 -9.25 7.18 11.01
CA PHE A 301 -10.60 7.71 10.84
C PHE A 301 -11.28 7.82 12.20
N LYS A 302 -11.76 9.02 12.54
CA LYS A 302 -12.46 9.27 13.79
C LYS A 302 -13.83 9.86 13.52
N ASP A 303 -14.83 9.34 14.23
CA ASP A 303 -16.18 9.87 14.17
C ASP A 303 -16.43 10.98 15.21
N ILE A 304 -17.53 11.72 15.07
CA ILE A 304 -17.94 12.79 15.99
C ILE A 304 -18.36 12.27 17.38
N GLY A 305 -18.54 10.96 17.54
CA GLY A 305 -18.73 10.30 18.83
C GLY A 305 -17.41 9.96 19.55
N GLY A 306 -16.27 10.14 18.87
CA GLY A 306 -14.94 9.85 19.37
C GLY A 306 -14.44 8.44 19.08
N TYR A 307 -15.21 7.61 18.36
CA TYR A 307 -14.80 6.26 17.97
C TYR A 307 -13.80 6.32 16.81
N VAL A 308 -12.70 5.57 16.93
CA VAL A 308 -11.70 5.41 15.88
C VAL A 308 -12.02 4.13 15.11
N ALA A 309 -12.51 4.27 13.88
CA ALA A 309 -12.99 3.16 13.07
C ALA A 309 -11.89 2.44 12.28
N ASP A 310 -10.78 3.14 12.01
CA ASP A 310 -9.60 2.59 11.34
C ASP A 310 -8.36 3.39 11.76
N GLU A 311 -7.22 2.72 11.79
CA GLU A 311 -5.90 3.34 11.97
C GLU A 311 -4.82 2.52 11.28
N PHE A 312 -3.86 3.20 10.65
CA PHE A 312 -2.81 2.55 9.88
C PHE A 312 -1.62 3.49 9.66
N PHE A 313 -0.48 2.92 9.28
CA PHE A 313 0.70 3.70 8.92
C PHE A 313 0.88 3.71 7.40
N VAL A 314 1.47 4.78 6.89
CA VAL A 314 1.87 4.92 5.50
C VAL A 314 3.33 5.34 5.48
N ARG A 315 4.14 4.67 4.65
CA ARG A 315 5.55 5.01 4.44
C ARG A 315 5.78 5.37 2.98
N ASN A 316 6.53 6.44 2.73
CA ASN A 316 7.00 6.75 1.40
C ASN A 316 8.22 5.86 1.07
N GLY A 317 8.09 4.93 0.13
CA GLY A 317 9.16 4.02 -0.29
C GLY A 317 10.38 4.71 -0.89
N ALA A 318 10.23 5.95 -1.38
CA ALA A 318 11.35 6.76 -1.86
C ALA A 318 12.15 7.45 -0.73
N ALA A 319 11.63 7.50 0.51
CA ALA A 319 12.32 8.12 1.64
C ALA A 319 13.47 7.26 2.21
N GLY A 320 13.81 6.15 1.54
CA GLY A 320 14.71 5.13 2.06
C GLY A 320 14.02 4.28 3.13
N ALA A 321 14.40 3.00 3.21
CA ALA A 321 14.30 2.28 4.48
C ALA A 321 14.87 3.18 5.57
N SER A 322 14.29 3.13 6.78
CA SER A 322 14.88 3.80 7.94
C SER A 322 16.41 3.66 7.86
N PRO A 323 17.21 4.71 8.08
CA PRO A 323 18.64 4.51 8.18
C PRO A 323 18.85 3.39 9.20
N ALA A 324 19.41 2.27 8.71
CA ALA A 324 19.65 1.06 9.49
C ALA A 324 20.19 1.45 10.86
N CYS A 325 19.61 0.89 11.92
CA CYS A 325 19.68 1.39 13.29
C CYS A 325 20.93 2.21 13.61
N THR A 326 20.81 3.53 13.44
CA THR A 326 21.48 4.43 14.38
C THR A 326 20.67 4.33 15.68
N SER A 327 21.30 4.46 16.84
CA SER A 327 20.74 4.16 18.16
C SER A 327 19.40 4.84 18.53
N ALA A 328 18.85 5.71 17.68
CA ALA A 328 17.52 6.31 17.79
C ALA A 328 16.42 5.60 16.95
N GLY A 329 16.76 4.84 15.90
CA GLY A 329 15.79 4.16 15.01
C GLY A 329 15.19 2.88 15.58
N CYS A 330 15.92 2.23 16.49
CA CYS A 330 15.49 1.07 17.26
C CYS A 330 14.77 1.48 18.58
N ASP A 331 14.56 2.78 18.85
CA ASP A 331 13.97 3.22 20.12
C ASP A 331 12.44 3.22 20.08
N CYS A 332 11.88 2.11 20.53
CA CYS A 332 10.45 1.97 20.73
C CYS A 332 9.98 2.43 22.12
N ARG A 333 10.87 2.93 23.01
CA ARG A 333 10.50 3.27 24.40
C ARG A 333 9.41 4.33 24.51
N ASP A 334 9.34 5.24 23.53
CA ASP A 334 8.32 6.28 23.46
C ASP A 334 7.29 6.04 22.35
N ARG A 335 7.37 4.93 21.61
CA ARG A 335 6.46 4.58 20.50
C ARG A 335 5.31 3.69 20.99
N PRO A 336 4.07 3.87 20.48
CA PRO A 336 2.97 2.97 20.81
C PRO A 336 3.22 1.59 20.20
N ASP A 337 2.65 0.58 20.84
CA ASP A 337 2.65 -0.78 20.30
C ASP A 337 1.99 -0.79 18.91
N GLY A 338 2.61 -1.47 17.94
CA GLY A 338 2.18 -1.49 16.54
C GLY A 338 2.80 -0.39 15.66
N ALA A 339 3.52 0.59 16.23
CA ALA A 339 4.23 1.59 15.43
C ALA A 339 5.34 0.94 14.60
N PRO A 340 5.50 1.29 13.30
CA PRO A 340 6.54 0.69 12.48
C PRO A 340 7.92 1.06 13.01
N CYS A 341 8.81 0.08 12.93
CA CYS A 341 10.22 0.23 13.24
C CYS A 341 11.01 -0.67 12.26
N ASP A 342 12.32 -0.77 12.42
CA ASP A 342 13.17 -1.70 11.67
C ASP A 342 14.13 -2.30 12.70
N ASP A 343 14.07 -3.61 12.92
CA ASP A 343 14.89 -4.30 13.92
C ASP A 343 16.30 -4.64 13.39
N GLY A 344 16.58 -4.25 12.13
CA GLY A 344 17.82 -4.49 11.42
C GLY A 344 17.97 -5.92 10.91
N ASN A 345 16.95 -6.76 11.04
CA ASN A 345 16.95 -8.11 10.51
C ASN A 345 16.22 -8.15 9.17
N ALA A 346 16.98 -8.33 8.09
CA ALA A 346 16.44 -8.40 6.73
C ALA A 346 15.50 -9.60 6.50
N CYS A 347 15.35 -10.49 7.48
CA CYS A 347 14.48 -11.67 7.44
C CYS A 347 13.18 -11.54 8.21
N THR A 348 12.96 -10.39 8.83
CA THR A 348 11.67 -10.01 9.38
C THR A 348 11.04 -8.97 8.48
N VAL A 349 9.73 -9.10 8.32
CA VAL A 349 8.89 -8.08 7.69
C VAL A 349 7.89 -7.59 8.73
N ASP A 350 7.35 -6.41 8.48
CA ASP A 350 6.36 -5.78 9.36
C ASP A 350 6.86 -5.61 10.80
N ASP A 351 8.10 -5.11 10.92
CA ASP A 351 8.71 -4.73 12.19
C ASP A 351 7.87 -3.63 12.86
N ALA A 352 7.45 -3.93 14.07
CA ALA A 352 6.64 -3.04 14.87
C ALA A 352 7.16 -2.95 16.29
N CYS A 353 6.92 -1.81 16.92
CA CYS A 353 7.16 -1.64 18.33
C CYS A 353 6.22 -2.51 19.14
N LEU A 354 6.75 -3.24 20.11
CA LEU A 354 5.96 -3.95 21.11
C LEU A 354 6.71 -3.91 22.44
N GLY A 355 6.10 -3.30 23.46
CA GLY A 355 6.69 -3.21 24.80
C GLY A 355 8.04 -2.48 24.82
N GLY A 356 8.22 -1.49 23.95
CA GLY A 356 9.46 -0.71 23.87
C GLY A 356 10.60 -1.39 23.12
N ALA A 357 10.37 -2.53 22.47
CA ALA A 357 11.32 -3.21 21.59
C ALA A 357 10.82 -3.18 20.14
N CYS A 358 11.75 -3.05 19.20
CA CYS A 358 11.46 -3.23 17.77
C CYS A 358 11.68 -4.69 17.37
N GLY A 359 10.74 -5.27 16.62
CA GLY A 359 10.86 -6.58 16.02
C GLY A 359 9.68 -6.92 15.11
N GLY A 360 9.85 -7.88 14.20
CA GLY A 360 8.74 -8.37 13.38
C GLY A 360 7.55 -8.83 14.24
N MET A 361 6.33 -8.54 13.81
CA MET A 361 5.12 -9.02 14.50
C MET A 361 5.08 -10.56 14.56
N PRO A 362 4.89 -11.19 15.72
CA PRO A 362 4.74 -12.64 15.81
C PRO A 362 3.27 -13.06 15.63
N GLN A 363 3.03 -14.09 14.81
CA GLN A 363 1.94 -15.02 15.10
C GLN A 363 2.29 -15.82 16.37
N GLY A 364 2.00 -15.25 17.55
CA GLY A 364 1.96 -15.96 18.84
C GLY A 364 3.20 -15.82 19.74
N CYS A 365 3.11 -14.95 20.75
CA CYS A 365 4.08 -14.87 21.85
C CYS A 365 3.76 -15.86 22.97
N HIS A 366 4.66 -16.79 23.26
CA HIS A 366 4.68 -17.54 24.52
C HIS A 366 6.07 -17.44 25.17
N GLY A 367 6.13 -16.69 26.28
CA GLY A 367 7.11 -16.89 27.35
C GLY A 367 8.60 -16.70 27.01
N GLY A 368 9.00 -15.51 26.55
CA GLY A 368 10.40 -15.06 26.67
C GLY A 368 11.19 -14.76 25.39
N GLY A 369 10.54 -14.68 24.23
CA GLY A 369 11.17 -14.17 23.01
C GLY A 369 10.16 -14.04 21.87
N CYS A 370 10.19 -12.91 21.16
CA CYS A 370 9.41 -12.67 19.95
C CYS A 370 10.25 -13.09 18.73
N THR A 371 9.76 -14.04 17.94
CA THR A 371 10.31 -14.33 16.60
C THR A 371 9.33 -13.72 15.58
N GLY A 372 9.78 -12.74 14.79
CA GLY A 372 8.91 -12.01 13.85
C GLY A 372 8.38 -12.86 12.69
N SER A 373 7.44 -12.30 11.93
CA SER A 373 6.94 -12.87 10.68
C SER A 373 8.09 -13.12 9.71
N PRO A 374 8.41 -14.39 9.38
CA PRO A 374 9.52 -14.69 8.49
C PRO A 374 9.27 -14.11 7.10
N LEU A 375 10.25 -13.39 6.56
CA LEU A 375 10.28 -13.06 5.14
C LEU A 375 10.18 -14.36 4.32
N ALA A 376 9.15 -14.48 3.49
CA ALA A 376 8.99 -15.62 2.59
C ALA A 376 10.02 -15.51 1.46
N CYS A 377 11.11 -16.26 1.57
CA CYS A 377 12.18 -16.32 0.57
C CYS A 377 12.01 -17.44 -0.46
N ASP A 378 10.88 -18.13 -0.51
CA ASP A 378 10.64 -19.17 -1.51
C ASP A 378 10.45 -18.52 -2.89
N ASP A 379 11.39 -18.73 -3.83
CA ASP A 379 11.29 -18.19 -5.19
C ASP A 379 10.48 -19.10 -6.14
N GLY A 380 9.98 -20.23 -5.62
CA GLY A 380 9.24 -21.23 -6.38
C GLY A 380 10.13 -22.06 -7.31
N ASP A 381 11.44 -21.88 -7.32
CA ASP A 381 12.38 -22.71 -8.06
C ASP A 381 12.78 -23.94 -7.22
N ALA A 382 12.44 -25.14 -7.69
CA ALA A 382 12.84 -26.36 -7.01
C ALA A 382 14.37 -26.60 -7.02
N CYS A 383 15.09 -25.83 -7.83
CA CYS A 383 16.53 -25.88 -8.04
C CYS A 383 17.34 -24.92 -7.17
N THR A 384 16.69 -24.24 -6.23
CA THR A 384 17.32 -23.40 -5.21
C THR A 384 17.08 -23.96 -3.80
N GLU A 385 18.04 -23.75 -2.90
CA GLU A 385 17.80 -23.74 -1.46
C GLU A 385 17.62 -22.29 -1.03
N ASP A 386 16.38 -21.98 -0.68
CA ASP A 386 16.01 -20.67 -0.19
C ASP A 386 16.28 -20.57 1.30
N ALA A 387 17.05 -19.58 1.66
CA ALA A 387 17.32 -19.22 3.04
C ALA A 387 17.32 -17.72 3.18
N CYS A 388 16.83 -17.22 4.30
CA CYS A 388 17.00 -15.82 4.62
C CYS A 388 18.25 -15.63 5.49
N ASP A 389 19.14 -14.74 5.04
CA ASP A 389 20.30 -14.27 5.80
C ASP A 389 19.93 -12.96 6.52
N PRO A 390 19.99 -12.90 7.86
CA PRO A 390 19.56 -11.71 8.61
C PRO A 390 20.26 -10.40 8.24
N ALA A 391 21.46 -10.47 7.64
CA ALA A 391 22.21 -9.29 7.21
C ALA A 391 22.06 -9.01 5.70
N ALA A 392 21.78 -10.03 4.89
CA ALA A 392 21.78 -9.94 3.42
C ALA A 392 20.42 -10.19 2.75
N GLY A 393 19.37 -10.53 3.51
CA GLY A 393 18.05 -10.86 3.00
C GLY A 393 17.96 -12.25 2.37
N CYS A 394 16.99 -12.45 1.47
CA CYS A 394 16.79 -13.74 0.81
C CYS A 394 18.01 -14.16 -0.03
N ARG A 395 18.37 -15.44 0.10
CA ARG A 395 19.40 -16.09 -0.69
C ARG A 395 18.84 -17.36 -1.31
N HIS A 396 18.98 -17.45 -2.62
CA HIS A 396 18.55 -18.58 -3.44
C HIS A 396 19.81 -19.30 -3.92
N THR A 397 20.22 -20.36 -3.23
CA THR A 397 21.48 -21.05 -3.54
C THR A 397 21.20 -22.25 -4.45
N PRO A 398 21.83 -22.37 -5.62
CA PRO A 398 21.63 -23.53 -6.49
C PRO A 398 21.83 -24.86 -5.75
N ILE A 399 20.94 -25.81 -6.01
CA ILE A 399 20.97 -27.13 -5.37
C ILE A 399 22.27 -27.84 -5.73
N ASP A 400 22.99 -28.26 -4.69
CA ASP A 400 24.18 -29.08 -4.81
C ASP A 400 23.94 -30.52 -4.32
N LEU A 401 24.94 -31.39 -4.50
CA LEU A 401 24.84 -32.78 -4.11
C LEU A 401 24.64 -32.97 -2.58
N PRO A 402 25.30 -32.20 -1.70
CA PRO A 402 24.94 -32.12 -0.28
C PRO A 402 23.46 -31.77 -0.01
N ALA A 403 22.87 -30.81 -0.72
CA ALA A 403 21.46 -30.43 -0.59
C ALA A 403 20.52 -31.57 -0.98
N VAL A 404 20.83 -32.28 -2.07
CA VAL A 404 20.10 -33.50 -2.46
C VAL A 404 20.18 -34.54 -1.36
N LYS A 405 21.36 -34.78 -0.77
CA LYS A 405 21.55 -35.73 0.33
C LYS A 405 20.72 -35.38 1.57
N ARG A 406 20.60 -34.09 1.91
CA ARG A 406 19.75 -33.62 3.01
C ARG A 406 18.26 -33.83 2.73
N ALA A 407 17.82 -33.61 1.48
CA ALA A 407 16.43 -33.74 1.07
C ALA A 407 15.91 -35.18 1.07
N LEU A 408 16.80 -36.18 0.96
CA LEU A 408 16.41 -37.60 0.91
C LEU A 408 15.60 -38.04 2.14
N VAL A 409 14.45 -38.67 1.87
CA VAL A 409 13.56 -39.18 2.91
C VAL A 409 14.15 -40.41 3.60
N ARG A 410 14.45 -40.30 4.89
CA ARG A 410 14.94 -41.43 5.70
C ARG A 410 13.96 -42.62 5.62
N PRO A 411 14.41 -43.84 5.27
CA PRO A 411 13.54 -45.01 5.15
C PRO A 411 12.73 -45.31 6.42
N GLU A 412 13.24 -44.95 7.59
CA GLU A 412 12.62 -45.14 8.89
C GLU A 412 11.37 -44.25 9.06
N ALA A 413 11.38 -43.04 8.47
CA ALA A 413 10.30 -42.06 8.53
C ALA A 413 9.02 -42.50 7.80
N VAL A 414 9.11 -43.53 6.94
CA VAL A 414 7.95 -44.15 6.24
C VAL A 414 7.02 -44.90 7.22
N GLY A 415 7.47 -45.16 8.47
CA GLY A 415 6.78 -46.00 9.45
C GLY A 415 5.42 -45.49 9.95
N ALA A 416 5.17 -44.18 9.87
CA ALA A 416 3.95 -43.57 10.39
C ALA A 416 2.80 -43.53 9.35
N CYS A 417 3.09 -43.42 8.04
CA CYS A 417 2.08 -43.05 7.02
C CYS A 417 1.55 -44.19 6.14
N ALA A 418 2.28 -45.28 5.99
CA ALA A 418 1.92 -46.35 5.06
C ALA A 418 1.28 -47.52 5.81
N GLY A 419 0.14 -48.05 5.36
CA GLY A 419 -0.43 -49.32 5.84
C GLY A 419 0.43 -50.53 5.44
N ARG A 420 -0.17 -51.67 5.05
CA ARG A 420 0.53 -52.95 4.74
C ARG A 420 1.52 -52.94 3.55
N GLN A 421 1.88 -51.79 2.96
CA GLN A 421 2.85 -51.66 1.84
C GLN A 421 4.08 -50.78 2.14
N ARG A 422 4.68 -50.91 3.33
CA ARG A 422 5.88 -50.15 3.76
C ARG A 422 7.19 -50.60 3.10
N ALA A 423 7.32 -51.90 2.79
CA ALA A 423 8.59 -52.48 2.39
C ALA A 423 9.11 -52.03 1.00
N PRO A 424 8.26 -51.90 -0.05
CA PRO A 424 8.71 -51.45 -1.37
C PRO A 424 9.22 -50.01 -1.37
N ILE A 425 8.51 -49.08 -0.72
CA ILE A 425 8.92 -47.67 -0.61
C ILE A 425 10.27 -47.55 0.11
N ARG A 426 10.41 -48.22 1.26
CA ARG A 426 11.69 -48.24 2.01
C ARG A 426 12.85 -48.80 1.20
N ARG A 427 12.61 -49.81 0.37
CA ARG A 427 13.64 -50.39 -0.51
C ARG A 427 14.10 -49.37 -1.56
N LEU A 428 13.17 -48.66 -2.21
CA LEU A 428 13.48 -47.65 -3.20
C LEU A 428 14.24 -46.47 -2.60
N LEU A 429 13.82 -45.99 -1.43
CA LEU A 429 14.53 -44.94 -0.71
C LEU A 429 15.96 -45.37 -0.33
N ARG A 430 16.16 -46.58 0.19
CA ARG A 430 17.53 -47.11 0.46
C ARG A 430 18.40 -47.17 -0.79
N GLN A 431 17.83 -47.55 -1.93
CA GLN A 431 18.55 -47.57 -3.20
C GLN A 431 18.93 -46.15 -3.65
N ALA A 432 18.02 -45.17 -3.54
CA ALA A 432 18.30 -43.78 -3.85
C ALA A 432 19.44 -43.22 -2.97
N HIS A 433 19.41 -43.46 -1.65
CA HIS A 433 20.50 -43.06 -0.73
C HIS A 433 21.84 -43.63 -1.15
N LYS A 434 21.90 -44.93 -1.46
CA LYS A 434 23.14 -45.57 -1.88
C LYS A 434 23.71 -44.95 -3.16
N LEU A 435 22.84 -44.63 -4.12
CA LEU A 435 23.24 -44.02 -5.39
C LEU A 435 23.77 -42.59 -5.21
N VAL A 436 23.11 -41.76 -4.39
CA VAL A 436 23.57 -40.40 -4.06
C VAL A 436 24.90 -40.43 -3.29
N GLU A 437 25.06 -41.34 -2.32
CA GLU A 437 26.34 -41.55 -1.61
C GLU A 437 27.48 -41.98 -2.55
N GLN A 438 27.18 -42.83 -3.54
CA GLN A 438 28.15 -43.25 -4.54
C GLN A 438 28.51 -42.09 -5.49
N ALA A 439 27.55 -41.25 -5.85
CA ALA A 439 27.79 -40.07 -6.67
C ALA A 439 28.73 -39.09 -5.95
N GLY A 440 28.55 -38.88 -4.64
CA GLY A 440 29.43 -38.00 -3.85
C GLY A 440 30.88 -38.47 -3.75
N LYS A 441 31.14 -39.76 -3.99
CA LYS A 441 32.47 -40.36 -3.97
C LYS A 441 33.10 -40.54 -5.35
N ALA A 442 32.35 -40.35 -6.43
CA ALA A 442 32.88 -40.48 -7.78
C ALA A 442 33.74 -39.26 -8.12
N SER A 443 34.90 -39.46 -8.74
CA SER A 443 35.74 -38.38 -9.30
C SER A 443 35.22 -37.95 -10.68
N GLU A 444 34.78 -38.91 -11.49
CA GLU A 444 34.36 -38.70 -12.88
C GLU A 444 32.96 -38.10 -12.98
N GLN A 445 32.82 -37.00 -13.72
CA GLN A 445 31.55 -36.31 -13.92
C GLN A 445 30.49 -37.20 -14.58
N GLU A 446 30.85 -37.96 -15.62
CA GLU A 446 29.93 -38.89 -16.30
C GLU A 446 29.37 -39.95 -15.34
N LYS A 447 30.22 -40.48 -14.46
CA LYS A 447 29.83 -41.46 -13.44
C LYS A 447 28.88 -40.84 -12.40
N ARG A 448 29.12 -39.59 -11.99
CA ARG A 448 28.20 -38.83 -11.12
C ARG A 448 26.84 -38.69 -11.80
N THR A 449 26.79 -38.23 -13.04
CA THR A 449 25.55 -38.05 -13.82
C THR A 449 24.74 -39.34 -13.95
N LEU A 450 25.41 -40.47 -14.22
CA LEU A 450 24.76 -41.79 -14.30
C LEU A 450 24.15 -42.21 -12.96
N LEU A 451 24.88 -42.01 -11.86
CA LEU A 451 24.43 -42.38 -10.51
C LEU A 451 23.25 -41.52 -10.04
N ILE A 452 23.28 -40.20 -10.30
CA ILE A 452 22.15 -39.31 -9.98
C ILE A 452 20.94 -39.63 -10.86
N THR A 453 21.13 -39.89 -12.15
CA THR A 453 20.02 -40.30 -13.04
C THR A 453 19.35 -41.57 -12.54
N ALA A 454 20.15 -42.54 -12.06
CA ALA A 454 19.62 -43.75 -11.44
C ALA A 454 18.88 -43.46 -10.13
N ALA A 455 19.37 -42.52 -9.31
CA ALA A 455 18.72 -42.11 -8.06
C ALA A 455 17.35 -41.45 -8.32
N VAL A 456 17.27 -40.52 -9.28
CA VAL A 456 16.01 -39.86 -9.71
C VAL A 456 14.96 -40.91 -10.09
N LYS A 457 15.31 -41.90 -10.90
CA LYS A 457 14.40 -43.01 -11.27
C LYS A 457 13.88 -43.81 -10.07
N ARG A 458 14.67 -43.92 -8.98
CA ARG A 458 14.23 -44.61 -7.75
C ARG A 458 13.30 -43.74 -6.91
N LEU A 459 13.54 -42.43 -6.86
CA LEU A 459 12.69 -41.47 -6.16
C LEU A 459 11.34 -41.33 -6.87
N GLU A 460 11.32 -41.23 -8.20
CA GLU A 460 10.11 -41.21 -9.01
C GLU A 460 9.24 -42.47 -8.79
N ALA A 461 9.87 -43.65 -8.78
CA ALA A 461 9.18 -44.90 -8.48
C ALA A 461 8.66 -44.97 -7.04
N ALA A 462 9.38 -44.36 -6.08
CA ALA A 462 8.94 -44.28 -4.68
C ALA A 462 7.75 -43.33 -4.53
N GLY A 463 7.76 -42.19 -5.22
CA GLY A 463 6.68 -41.20 -5.24
C GLY A 463 5.38 -41.78 -5.78
N ARG A 464 5.43 -42.46 -6.94
CA ARG A 464 4.27 -43.19 -7.51
C ARG A 464 3.67 -44.18 -6.51
N ARG A 465 4.52 -45.02 -5.90
CA ARG A 465 4.07 -46.02 -4.90
C ARG A 465 3.47 -45.37 -3.66
N ALA A 466 4.00 -44.23 -3.23
CA ALA A 466 3.48 -43.48 -2.09
C ALA A 466 2.10 -42.87 -2.43
N ALA A 467 1.94 -42.31 -3.62
CA ALA A 467 0.67 -41.78 -4.11
C ALA A 467 -0.41 -42.88 -4.21
N ASP A 468 -0.07 -44.06 -4.74
CA ASP A 468 -1.00 -45.22 -4.82
C ASP A 468 -1.51 -45.64 -3.43
N VAL A 469 -0.61 -45.69 -2.43
CA VAL A 469 -0.95 -46.03 -1.05
C VAL A 469 -1.78 -44.93 -0.37
N CYS A 470 -1.66 -43.70 -0.83
CA CYS A 470 -2.33 -42.52 -0.30
C CYS A 470 -3.59 -42.11 -1.08
N GLN A 471 -4.01 -42.89 -2.07
CA GLN A 471 -5.19 -42.62 -2.88
C GLN A 471 -6.45 -42.53 -2.00
N GLY A 472 -7.21 -41.44 -2.15
CA GLY A 472 -8.40 -41.16 -1.31
C GLY A 472 -8.10 -40.65 0.11
N ARG A 473 -6.83 -40.38 0.45
CA ARG A 473 -6.40 -39.86 1.77
C ARG A 473 -5.64 -38.53 1.64
N ALA A 474 -6.00 -37.69 0.67
CA ALA A 474 -5.31 -36.43 0.40
C ALA A 474 -5.35 -35.43 1.58
N ALA A 475 -6.32 -35.55 2.49
CA ALA A 475 -6.39 -34.74 3.72
C ALA A 475 -5.58 -35.33 4.90
N ASP A 476 -5.04 -36.55 4.76
CA ASP A 476 -4.18 -37.16 5.77
C ASP A 476 -2.80 -36.49 5.73
N ARG A 477 -2.48 -35.73 6.79
CA ARG A 477 -1.22 -34.99 6.96
C ARG A 477 0.01 -35.88 6.75
N CYS A 478 -0.10 -37.17 7.03
CA CYS A 478 0.97 -38.13 6.82
C CYS A 478 1.20 -38.40 5.32
N CYS A 479 0.12 -38.55 4.55
CA CYS A 479 0.17 -38.79 3.11
C CYS A 479 0.67 -37.58 2.32
N THR A 480 0.22 -36.38 2.69
CA THR A 480 0.71 -35.14 2.07
C THR A 480 2.18 -34.89 2.39
N THR A 481 2.60 -35.09 3.65
CA THR A 481 4.00 -34.92 4.07
C THR A 481 4.93 -35.93 3.40
N LEU A 482 4.56 -37.22 3.36
CA LEU A 482 5.42 -38.26 2.78
C LEU A 482 5.59 -38.08 1.27
N THR A 483 4.48 -37.86 0.56
CA THR A 483 4.50 -37.68 -0.90
C THR A 483 5.24 -36.39 -1.26
N GLY A 484 4.99 -35.30 -0.55
CA GLY A 484 5.69 -34.03 -0.73
C GLY A 484 7.20 -34.18 -0.55
N ARG A 485 7.66 -34.79 0.54
CA ARG A 485 9.11 -34.97 0.78
C ARG A 485 9.81 -35.85 -0.25
N ILE A 486 9.13 -36.86 -0.80
CA ILE A 486 9.70 -37.70 -1.87
C ILE A 486 9.81 -36.90 -3.17
N ASN A 487 8.80 -36.09 -3.48
CA ASN A 487 8.81 -35.22 -4.66
C ASN A 487 9.88 -34.14 -4.55
N THR A 488 10.00 -33.44 -3.42
CA THR A 488 11.09 -32.47 -3.18
C THR A 488 12.47 -33.11 -3.39
N ALA A 489 12.70 -34.33 -2.88
CA ALA A 489 13.97 -35.02 -3.10
C ALA A 489 14.20 -35.41 -4.57
N HIS A 490 13.13 -35.76 -5.30
CA HIS A 490 13.19 -36.06 -6.72
C HIS A 490 13.54 -34.81 -7.55
N ASP A 491 12.84 -33.70 -7.30
CA ASP A 491 12.98 -32.46 -8.06
C ASP A 491 14.36 -31.84 -7.83
N ARG A 492 14.81 -31.74 -6.57
CA ARG A 492 16.19 -31.31 -6.24
C ARG A 492 17.25 -32.19 -6.90
N ALA A 493 17.03 -33.50 -7.01
CA ALA A 493 17.99 -34.39 -7.67
C ALA A 493 18.04 -34.19 -9.20
N ARG A 494 16.97 -33.66 -9.82
CA ARG A 494 16.96 -33.32 -11.25
C ARG A 494 17.67 -32.00 -11.53
N CYS A 495 17.67 -31.07 -10.59
CA CYS A 495 18.35 -29.79 -10.69
C CYS A 495 19.88 -29.92 -10.82
N LEU A 496 20.47 -31.07 -10.47
CA LEU A 496 21.90 -31.33 -10.70
C LEU A 496 22.29 -31.52 -12.18
N PHE A 497 21.32 -31.44 -13.11
CA PHE A 497 21.52 -31.56 -14.55
C PHE A 497 21.30 -30.26 -15.32
N GLU A 498 20.88 -29.21 -14.64
CA GLU A 498 20.68 -27.84 -15.15
C GLU A 498 21.88 -26.99 -14.75
#